data_AF-A0A2D4GI41-F1
#
_entry.id   AF-A0A2D4GI41-F1
#
_cell.length_a   1.000
_cell.length_b   1.000
_cell.length_c   1.000
_cell.angle_alpha   90.00
_cell.angle_beta   90.00
_cell.angle_gamma   90.00
#
_symmetry.space_group_name_H-M   'P 1'
#
loop_
_entity.id
_entity.type
_entity.pdbx_description
1 polymer ?
#
loop_
_entity_poly.entity_id
_entity_poly.type
_entity_poly.pdbx_seq_one_letter_code
_entity_poly.pdbx_strand_id
1 'polypeptide(L)'
;KRQDKESLLEEPSRPHRRNLAAFAGTSTLHGLAHICRSGQLGVRQALWALAFVASLAFFLYQAARSALFYLEHPHVTTLDEEAAQKMVFPAVTICNINRFRHSALTDADIFHLANMTGLPPKDRDGHKASDLLYPDPD
;
A
#
# COMPACT_ATOMS: atom_id res chain seq x y z
N LYS A 1 31.73 59.26 -62.03
CA LYS A 1 31.21 60.14 -60.95
C LYS A 1 30.04 59.40 -60.33
N ARG A 2 30.27 58.66 -59.24
CA ARG A 2 30.25 59.12 -57.83
C ARG A 2 28.80 59.23 -57.35
N GLN A 3 28.42 58.24 -56.51
CA GLN A 3 27.53 58.22 -55.33
C GLN A 3 26.23 59.06 -55.43
N ASP A 4 25.07 58.63 -54.91
CA ASP A 4 24.74 58.69 -53.48
C ASP A 4 23.53 57.80 -53.13
N LYS A 5 23.53 57.30 -51.88
CA LYS A 5 22.42 56.71 -51.06
C LYS A 5 22.14 55.23 -51.33
N GLU A 6 22.69 54.25 -50.60
CA GLU A 6 22.75 54.06 -49.12
C GLU A 6 21.41 54.27 -48.41
N SER A 7 20.59 53.22 -48.32
CA SER A 7 19.87 52.84 -47.09
C SER A 7 19.06 51.55 -47.30
N LEU A 8 19.72 50.40 -47.10
CA LEU A 8 19.13 49.25 -46.40
C LEU A 8 20.26 48.27 -46.18
N LEU A 9 20.96 48.50 -45.07
CA LEU A 9 21.98 47.61 -44.56
C LEU A 9 21.37 46.22 -44.43
N GLU A 10 21.99 45.32 -45.17
CA GLU A 10 21.97 43.88 -45.04
C GLU A 10 22.22 43.53 -43.56
N GLU A 11 21.17 43.20 -42.81
CA GLU A 11 21.30 42.43 -41.58
C GLU A 11 21.16 40.96 -41.97
N PRO A 12 22.27 40.22 -42.17
CA PRO A 12 22.18 38.79 -42.37
C PRO A 12 21.60 38.21 -41.10
N SER A 13 20.41 37.61 -41.23
CA SER A 13 19.72 36.87 -40.18
C SER A 13 20.66 35.81 -39.60
N ARG A 14 21.38 36.17 -38.53
CA ARG A 14 22.21 35.23 -37.80
C ARG A 14 21.27 34.14 -37.29
N PRO A 15 21.59 32.85 -37.47
CA PRO A 15 20.78 31.80 -36.90
C PRO A 15 20.71 32.07 -35.40
N HIS A 16 19.49 32.26 -34.89
CA HIS A 16 19.21 32.44 -33.48
C HIS A 16 19.54 31.13 -32.77
N ARG A 17 20.83 30.87 -32.59
CA ARG A 17 21.34 29.84 -31.70
C ARG A 17 20.90 30.31 -30.32
N ARG A 18 19.74 29.83 -29.88
CA ARG A 18 19.25 29.98 -28.51
C ARG A 18 20.45 29.73 -27.61
N ASN A 19 20.90 30.76 -26.89
CA ASN A 19 22.11 30.71 -26.09
C ASN A 19 21.87 29.82 -24.87
N LEU A 20 21.94 28.50 -25.08
CA LEU A 20 21.85 27.47 -24.04
C LEU A 20 22.86 27.76 -22.92
N ALA A 21 24.00 28.38 -23.25
CA ALA A 21 24.98 28.89 -22.31
C ALA A 21 24.42 29.98 -21.37
N ALA A 22 23.66 30.94 -21.90
CA ALA A 22 23.04 32.01 -21.11
C ALA A 22 21.88 31.49 -20.24
N PHE A 23 21.11 30.54 -20.77
CA PHE A 23 20.07 29.85 -20.01
C PHE A 23 20.64 28.99 -18.88
N ALA A 24 21.72 28.24 -19.16
CA ALA A 24 22.40 27.43 -18.16
C ALA A 24 23.08 28.27 -17.06
N GLY A 25 23.57 29.46 -17.41
CA GLY A 25 24.14 30.40 -16.44
C GLY A 25 23.12 31.11 -15.56
N THR A 26 21.84 31.15 -15.98
CA THR A 26 20.72 31.75 -15.21
C THR A 26 19.86 30.70 -14.52
N SER A 27 20.12 29.41 -14.76
CA SER A 27 19.44 28.30 -14.12
C SER A 27 19.98 28.02 -12.72
N THR A 28 19.11 27.69 -11.77
CA THR A 28 19.47 27.20 -10.43
C THR A 28 19.87 25.72 -10.44
N LEU A 29 19.82 25.06 -11.60
CA LEU A 29 20.15 23.66 -11.77
C LEU A 29 21.68 23.48 -11.70
N HIS A 30 22.16 23.01 -10.55
CA HIS A 30 23.57 22.74 -10.32
C HIS A 30 24.14 21.80 -11.41
N GLY A 31 25.20 22.24 -12.09
CA GLY A 31 25.89 21.47 -13.13
C GLY A 31 25.60 21.92 -14.57
N LEU A 32 24.46 22.59 -14.84
CA LEU A 32 24.14 23.05 -16.22
C LEU A 32 25.18 24.05 -16.74
N ALA A 33 25.69 24.93 -15.88
CA ALA A 33 26.71 25.92 -16.23
C ALA A 33 28.07 25.30 -16.61
N HIS A 34 28.38 24.10 -16.11
CA HIS A 34 29.60 23.37 -16.50
C HIS A 34 29.44 22.65 -17.85
N ILE A 35 28.21 22.32 -18.23
CA ILE A 35 27.87 21.59 -19.46
C ILE A 35 27.65 22.55 -20.63
N CYS A 36 27.11 23.74 -20.40
CA CYS A 36 26.79 24.70 -21.46
C CYS A 36 27.82 25.84 -21.59
N ARG A 37 29.09 25.62 -21.22
CA ARG A 37 30.14 26.61 -21.49
C ARG A 37 30.33 26.75 -23.01
N SER A 38 30.25 27.96 -23.54
CA SER A 38 30.53 28.23 -24.96
C SER A 38 32.03 28.12 -25.23
N GLY A 39 32.49 26.95 -25.66
CA GLY A 39 33.89 26.63 -25.95
C GLY A 39 34.05 25.21 -26.49
N GLN A 40 35.25 24.84 -26.96
CA GLN A 40 35.51 23.52 -27.56
C GLN A 40 35.05 22.36 -26.65
N LEU A 41 34.39 21.36 -27.27
CA LEU A 41 33.90 20.13 -26.63
C LEU A 41 35.07 19.34 -26.04
N GLY A 42 35.35 19.58 -24.75
CA GLY A 42 36.41 18.88 -24.01
C GLY A 42 35.90 17.66 -23.26
N VAL A 43 36.80 16.71 -22.97
CA VAL A 43 36.54 15.53 -22.13
C VAL A 43 35.87 15.90 -20.79
N ARG A 44 36.29 17.01 -20.19
CA ARG A 44 35.74 17.52 -18.93
C ARG A 44 34.25 17.88 -19.04
N GLN A 45 33.80 18.41 -20.18
CA GLN A 45 32.41 18.76 -20.41
C GLN A 45 31.55 17.51 -20.59
N ALA A 46 32.07 16.50 -21.29
CA ALA A 46 31.43 15.20 -21.42
C ALA A 46 31.27 14.51 -20.05
N LEU A 47 32.30 14.57 -19.19
CA LEU A 47 32.22 14.04 -17.83
C LEU A 47 31.16 14.76 -16.98
N TRP A 48 31.08 16.09 -17.05
CA TRP A 48 30.02 16.85 -16.37
C TRP A 48 28.63 16.53 -16.91
N ALA A 49 28.50 16.38 -18.22
CA ALA A 49 27.23 16.00 -18.85
C ALA A 49 26.80 14.60 -18.41
N LEU A 50 27.72 13.63 -18.41
CA LEU A 50 27.47 12.29 -17.94
C LEU A 50 27.08 12.26 -16.46
N ALA A 51 27.81 12.97 -15.61
CA ALA A 51 27.50 13.06 -14.18
C ALA A 51 26.12 13.68 -13.93
N PHE A 52 25.75 14.71 -14.70
CA PHE A 52 24.44 15.34 -14.62
C PHE A 52 23.31 14.43 -15.12
N VAL A 53 23.50 13.74 -16.23
CA VAL A 53 22.51 12.78 -16.75
C VAL A 53 22.35 11.62 -15.78
N ALA A 54 23.44 11.12 -15.20
CA ALA A 54 23.40 10.06 -14.20
C ALA A 54 22.68 10.52 -12.93
N SER A 55 22.94 11.74 -12.43
CA SER A 55 22.26 12.27 -11.25
C SER A 55 20.78 12.51 -11.51
N LEU A 56 20.41 13.02 -12.70
CA LEU A 56 19.02 13.22 -13.11
C LEU A 56 18.27 11.88 -13.22
N ALA A 57 18.89 10.87 -13.85
CA ALA A 57 18.30 9.55 -13.98
C ALA A 57 18.09 8.89 -12.60
N PHE A 58 19.09 8.99 -11.71
CA PHE A 58 18.97 8.48 -10.34
C PHE A 58 17.87 9.19 -9.55
N PHE A 59 17.78 10.53 -9.67
CA PHE A 59 16.73 11.32 -9.04
C PHE A 59 15.34 10.90 -9.52
N LEU A 60 15.13 10.78 -10.83
CA LEU A 60 13.84 10.38 -11.40
C LEU A 60 13.46 8.95 -11.00
N TYR A 61 14.43 8.02 -11.00
CA TYR A 61 14.22 6.65 -10.53
C TYR A 61 13.76 6.62 -9.06
N GLN A 62 14.44 7.34 -8.18
CA GLN A 62 14.07 7.45 -6.76
C GLN A 62 12.71 8.13 -6.56
N ALA A 63 12.43 9.20 -7.30
CA ALA A 63 11.15 9.90 -7.23
C ALA A 63 9.98 8.98 -7.65
N ALA A 64 10.14 8.24 -8.76
CA ALA A 64 9.14 7.28 -9.21
C ALA A 64 8.94 6.15 -8.20
N ARG A 65 10.02 5.58 -7.67
CA ARG A 65 9.96 4.53 -6.65
C ARG A 65 9.25 5.02 -5.38
N SER A 66 9.57 6.23 -4.92
CA SER A 66 8.90 6.85 -3.78
C SER A 66 7.42 7.09 -4.03
N ALA A 67 7.04 7.53 -5.23
CA ALA A 67 5.64 7.75 -5.60
C ALA A 67 4.85 6.43 -5.66
N LEU A 68 5.43 5.38 -6.24
CA LEU A 68 4.81 4.05 -6.26
C LEU A 68 4.62 3.50 -4.85
N PHE A 69 5.65 3.59 -3.99
CA PHE A 69 5.56 3.15 -2.60
C PHE A 69 4.48 3.92 -1.81
N TYR A 70 4.32 5.21 -2.08
CA TYR A 70 3.24 6.00 -1.47
C TYR A 70 1.84 5.51 -1.92
N LEU A 71 1.69 5.17 -3.21
CA LEU A 71 0.42 4.70 -3.78
C LEU A 71 0.08 3.25 -3.38
N GLU A 72 1.04 2.46 -2.93
CA GLU A 72 0.80 1.12 -2.37
C GLU A 72 0.09 1.17 -1.01
N HIS A 73 -0.04 2.36 -0.41
CA HIS A 73 -0.66 2.57 0.90
C HIS A 73 -0.16 1.60 2.00
N PRO A 74 1.17 1.42 2.16
CA PRO A 74 1.69 0.60 3.24
C PRO A 74 1.38 1.25 4.59
N HIS A 75 0.86 0.45 5.53
CA HIS A 75 0.60 0.89 6.90
C HIS A 75 1.55 0.17 7.85
N VAL A 76 2.10 0.91 8.81
CA VAL A 76 2.91 0.37 9.90
C VAL A 76 2.16 0.66 11.19
N THR A 77 1.91 -0.37 11.99
CA THR A 77 1.30 -0.25 13.30
C THR A 77 2.38 -0.23 14.37
N THR A 78 2.36 0.79 15.22
CA THR A 78 3.21 0.85 16.43
C THR A 78 2.41 0.32 17.61
N LEU A 79 2.95 -0.67 18.30
CA LEU A 79 2.37 -1.21 19.53
C LEU A 79 3.09 -0.60 20.72
N ASP A 80 2.32 -0.11 21.69
CA ASP A 80 2.83 0.45 22.94
C ASP A 80 2.03 -0.09 24.12
N GLU A 81 2.69 -0.24 25.26
CA GLU A 81 2.10 -0.75 26.50
C GLU A 81 2.03 0.36 27.54
N GLU A 82 0.83 0.94 27.70
CA GLU A 82 0.59 1.99 28.69
C GLU A 82 -0.13 1.44 29.93
N ALA A 83 0.41 1.71 31.12
CA ALA A 83 -0.23 1.35 32.38
C ALA A 83 -1.33 2.36 32.75
N ALA A 84 -2.59 1.99 32.52
CA ALA A 84 -3.75 2.82 32.86
C ALA A 84 -4.16 2.68 34.34
N GLN A 85 -4.31 3.80 35.06
CA GLN A 85 -4.77 3.84 36.46
C GLN A 85 -6.24 3.40 36.64
N LYS A 86 -7.05 3.52 35.57
CA LYS A 86 -8.46 3.10 35.51
C LYS A 86 -8.73 2.54 34.12
N MET A 87 -9.36 1.37 34.05
CA MET A 87 -9.72 0.71 32.78
C MET A 87 -11.19 0.27 32.86
N VAL A 88 -11.88 0.28 31.72
CA VAL A 88 -13.26 -0.22 31.63
C VAL A 88 -13.24 -1.74 31.83
N PHE A 89 -14.03 -2.23 32.79
CA PHE A 89 -14.17 -3.66 32.99
C PHE A 89 -14.85 -4.28 31.75
N PRO A 90 -14.28 -5.35 31.15
CA PRO A 90 -14.80 -5.90 29.92
C PRO A 90 -16.15 -6.60 30.13
N ALA A 91 -16.92 -6.77 29.06
CA ALA A 91 -18.07 -7.66 29.09
C ALA A 91 -17.58 -9.10 29.28
N VAL A 92 -18.12 -9.79 30.30
CA VAL A 92 -17.81 -11.20 30.57
C VAL A 92 -19.03 -12.04 30.20
N THR A 93 -18.90 -12.84 29.15
CA THR A 93 -19.95 -13.78 28.72
C THR A 93 -19.62 -15.16 29.25
N ILE A 94 -20.47 -15.70 30.12
CA ILE A 94 -20.35 -17.05 30.67
C ILE A 94 -21.49 -17.90 30.10
N CYS A 95 -21.13 -18.98 29.40
CA CYS A 95 -22.08 -19.94 28.89
C CYS A 95 -21.91 -21.27 29.61
N ASN A 96 -23.02 -21.94 29.90
CA ASN A 96 -22.98 -23.33 30.35
C ASN A 96 -22.44 -24.22 29.21
N ILE A 97 -21.50 -25.12 29.51
CA ILE A 97 -21.01 -26.12 28.55
C ILE A 97 -22.15 -27.04 28.11
N ASN A 98 -23.11 -27.28 29.00
CA ASN A 98 -24.30 -28.02 28.65
C ASN A 98 -25.14 -27.23 27.63
N ARG A 99 -25.16 -27.72 26.38
CA ARG A 99 -25.87 -27.10 25.26
C ARG A 99 -27.38 -27.18 25.42
N PHE A 100 -27.88 -28.25 26.05
CA PHE A 100 -29.32 -28.51 26.15
C PHE A 100 -29.67 -28.98 27.56
N ARG A 101 -30.75 -28.41 28.10
CA ARG A 101 -31.31 -28.90 29.35
C ARG A 101 -32.21 -30.09 29.06
N HIS A 102 -31.85 -31.29 29.54
CA HIS A 102 -32.64 -32.51 29.31
C HIS A 102 -34.12 -32.35 29.70
N SER A 103 -34.42 -31.65 30.80
CA SER A 103 -35.79 -31.39 31.26
C SER A 103 -36.59 -30.42 30.38
N ALA A 104 -35.97 -29.75 29.41
CA ALA A 104 -36.63 -28.84 28.49
C ALA A 104 -36.75 -29.41 27.06
N LEU A 105 -36.22 -30.61 26.80
CA LEU A 105 -36.33 -31.28 25.51
C LEU A 105 -37.68 -32.02 25.42
N THR A 106 -38.43 -31.78 24.35
CA THR A 106 -39.64 -32.55 24.03
C THR A 106 -39.31 -33.77 23.18
N ASP A 107 -40.26 -34.69 23.03
CA ASP A 107 -40.08 -35.89 22.19
C ASP A 107 -39.82 -35.53 20.72
N ALA A 108 -40.45 -34.46 20.22
CA ALA A 108 -40.17 -33.93 18.90
C ALA A 108 -38.75 -33.36 18.79
N ASP A 109 -38.27 -32.67 19.82
CA ASP A 109 -36.90 -32.15 19.85
C ASP A 109 -35.87 -33.27 19.89
N ILE A 110 -36.10 -34.34 20.67
CA ILE A 110 -35.23 -35.51 20.71
C ILE A 110 -35.23 -36.21 19.34
N PHE A 111 -36.40 -36.37 18.71
CA PHE A 111 -36.51 -36.99 17.39
C PHE A 111 -35.76 -36.20 16.30
N HIS A 112 -35.91 -34.87 16.26
CA HIS A 112 -35.29 -34.04 15.22
C HIS A 112 -33.83 -33.64 15.53
N LEU A 113 -33.44 -33.59 16.80
CA LEU A 113 -32.14 -33.10 17.24
C LEU A 113 -31.27 -34.20 17.88
N ALA A 114 -31.64 -35.49 17.79
CA ALA A 114 -30.90 -36.63 18.37
C ALA A 114 -29.39 -36.56 18.12
N ASN A 115 -28.99 -36.26 16.87
CA ASN A 115 -27.59 -36.15 16.47
C ASN A 115 -26.83 -35.01 17.20
N MET A 116 -27.53 -33.97 17.65
CA MET A 116 -26.96 -32.83 18.37
C MET A 116 -27.07 -32.95 19.89
N THR A 117 -28.09 -33.65 20.40
CA THR A 117 -28.28 -33.86 21.84
C THR A 117 -27.48 -35.05 22.37
N GLY A 118 -27.05 -35.98 21.49
CA GLY A 118 -26.38 -37.22 21.88
C GLY A 118 -27.33 -38.22 22.57
N LEU A 119 -28.64 -37.95 22.52
CA LEU A 119 -29.67 -38.82 23.07
C LEU A 119 -30.11 -39.83 21.99
N PRO A 120 -30.48 -41.07 22.39
CA PRO A 120 -31.07 -42.02 21.45
C PRO A 120 -32.37 -41.44 20.86
N PRO A 121 -32.62 -41.61 19.54
CA PRO A 121 -33.85 -41.13 18.92
C PRO A 121 -35.06 -41.85 19.54
N LYS A 122 -36.04 -41.07 20.00
CA LYS A 122 -37.29 -41.56 20.57
C LYS A 122 -38.27 -41.88 19.43
N ASP A 123 -38.88 -43.06 19.44
CA ASP A 123 -39.90 -43.46 18.46
C ASP A 123 -41.15 -42.56 18.57
N ARG A 124 -41.99 -42.47 17.53
CA ARG A 124 -43.22 -41.66 17.49
C ARG A 124 -44.21 -42.02 18.60
N ASP A 125 -44.12 -43.24 19.12
CA ASP A 125 -44.93 -43.76 20.23
C ASP A 125 -44.26 -43.60 21.62
N GLY A 126 -43.07 -42.98 21.66
CA GLY A 126 -42.21 -42.89 22.85
C GLY A 126 -41.47 -44.20 23.17
N HIS A 127 -40.36 -44.13 23.92
CA HIS A 127 -39.71 -45.34 24.42
C HIS A 127 -40.70 -46.12 25.31
N LYS A 128 -41.08 -47.32 24.88
CA LYS A 128 -41.71 -48.28 25.79
C LYS A 128 -40.64 -48.75 26.77
N ALA A 129 -41.01 -48.96 28.03
CA ALA A 129 -40.08 -49.43 29.06
C ALA A 129 -39.38 -50.75 28.67
N SER A 130 -39.93 -51.50 27.70
CA SER A 130 -39.35 -52.71 27.11
C SER A 130 -38.09 -52.47 26.26
N ASP A 131 -37.86 -51.26 25.77
CA ASP A 131 -36.76 -50.94 24.84
C ASP A 131 -35.52 -50.39 25.59
N LEU A 132 -35.64 -50.15 26.90
CA LEU A 132 -34.58 -49.68 27.78
C LEU A 132 -33.91 -50.85 28.51
N LEU A 133 -33.43 -51.85 27.76
CA LEU A 133 -32.62 -52.92 28.34
C LEU A 133 -31.21 -52.38 28.62
N TYR A 134 -31.02 -51.75 29.78
CA TYR A 134 -29.67 -51.53 30.31
C TYR A 134 -29.13 -52.89 30.77
N PRO A 135 -27.91 -53.28 30.38
CA PRO A 135 -27.27 -54.45 30.99
C PRO A 135 -27.12 -54.18 32.48
N ASP A 136 -27.42 -55.20 33.30
CA ASP A 136 -27.18 -55.14 34.74
C ASP A 136 -25.71 -54.83 35.01
N PRO A 137 -25.40 -53.98 36.00
CA PRO A 137 -24.02 -53.68 36.35
C PRO A 137 -23.35 -54.92 36.97
N ASP A 138 -22.18 -55.28 36.45
CA ASP A 138 -21.26 -56.22 37.09
C ASP A 138 -20.67 -55.66 38.39
#